data_AF-A0A379F027-F1
#
_entry.id   AF-A0A379F027-F1
#
_cell.length_a   1.000
_cell.length_b   1.000
_cell.length_c   1.000
_cell.angle_alpha   90.00
_cell.angle_beta   90.00
_cell.angle_gamma   90.00
#
_symmetry.space_group_name_H-M   'P 1'
#
loop_
_entity.id
_entity.type
_entity.pdbx_description
1 polymer ?
#
loop_
_entity_poly.entity_id
_entity_poly.type
_entity_poly.pdbx_seq_one_letter_code
_entity_poly.pdbx_strand_id
1 'polypeptide(L)'
;MSTRYLYWRATHTLNFNTSIEGILGTGLFLAEIYSWIILVLGYFQTAWPLNRKIAPLPKDISLWPTVDIYVPTYNESLDVVRDTVLAAQGIDYPKDKMKVYLLDDGSREGV
;
A
#
# COMPACT_ATOMS: atom_id res chain seq x y z
N MET A 1 -15.64 22.43 -4.96
CA MET A 1 -14.73 23.56 -5.32
C MET A 1 -13.91 23.25 -6.57
N SER A 2 -13.28 22.07 -6.69
CA SER A 2 -12.42 21.71 -7.83
C SER A 2 -13.11 21.63 -9.20
N THR A 3 -14.37 21.17 -9.26
CA THR A 3 -15.14 21.09 -10.52
C THR A 3 -15.46 22.47 -11.12
N ARG A 4 -15.75 23.45 -10.26
CA ARG A 4 -15.98 24.85 -10.69
C ARG A 4 -14.70 25.47 -11.25
N TYR A 5 -13.55 25.16 -10.63
CA TYR A 5 -12.25 25.58 -11.12
C TYR A 5 -11.95 24.99 -12.51
N LEU A 6 -12.15 23.68 -12.71
CA LEU A 6 -11.96 23.05 -14.02
C LEU A 6 -12.87 23.63 -15.10
N TYR A 7 -14.13 23.93 -14.76
CA TYR A 7 -15.06 24.57 -15.69
C TYR A 7 -14.56 25.96 -16.11
N TRP A 8 -14.11 26.80 -15.17
CA TRP A 8 -13.51 28.09 -15.49
C TRP A 8 -12.22 27.93 -16.32
N ARG A 9 -11.36 26.97 -15.96
CA ARG A 9 -10.11 26.69 -16.66
C ARG A 9 -10.36 26.37 -18.14
N ALA A 10 -11.35 25.49 -18.41
CA ALA A 10 -11.75 25.08 -19.74
C ALA A 10 -12.36 26.20 -20.58
N THR A 11 -13.13 27.10 -19.96
CA THR A 11 -13.96 28.09 -20.67
C THR A 11 -13.32 29.47 -20.80
N HIS A 12 -12.46 29.87 -19.86
CA HIS A 12 -11.96 31.26 -19.78
C HIS A 12 -10.44 31.39 -19.88
N THR A 13 -9.67 30.29 -19.76
CA THR A 13 -8.20 30.39 -19.69
C THR A 13 -7.45 29.66 -20.79
N LEU A 14 -8.13 28.80 -21.56
CA LEU A 14 -7.57 28.17 -22.75
C LEU A 14 -7.59 29.17 -23.91
N ASN A 15 -6.42 29.70 -24.24
CA ASN A 15 -6.22 30.57 -25.38
C ASN A 15 -5.58 29.77 -26.52
N PHE A 16 -6.12 29.90 -27.72
CA PHE A 16 -5.65 29.20 -28.92
C PHE A 16 -5.07 30.15 -29.97
N ASN A 17 -4.52 31.29 -29.51
CA ASN A 17 -4.01 32.33 -30.40
C ASN A 17 -2.75 31.88 -31.16
N THR A 18 -1.91 31.04 -30.54
CA THR A 18 -0.72 30.46 -31.15
C THR A 18 -0.72 28.93 -30.99
N SER A 19 -0.21 28.18 -31.98
CA SER A 19 -0.13 26.71 -31.91
C SER A 19 0.65 26.19 -30.69
N ILE A 20 1.71 26.89 -30.28
CA ILE A 20 2.52 26.53 -29.09
C ILE A 20 1.72 26.71 -27.80
N GLU A 21 1.01 27.83 -27.66
CA GLU A 21 0.13 28.11 -26.52
C GLU A 21 -1.00 27.09 -26.43
N GLY A 22 -1.59 26.73 -27.58
CA GLY A 22 -2.62 25.70 -27.66
C GLY A 22 -2.12 24.32 -27.20
N ILE A 23 -0.92 23.91 -27.62
CA ILE A 23 -0.33 22.63 -27.22
C ILE A 23 0.00 22.61 -25.73
N LEU A 24 0.74 23.60 -25.23
CA LEU A 24 1.15 23.66 -23.83
C LEU A 24 -0.05 23.85 -22.89
N GLY A 25 -1.01 24.70 -23.26
CA GLY A 25 -2.23 24.93 -22.50
C GLY A 25 -3.12 23.69 -22.44
N THR A 26 -3.30 22.99 -23.56
CA THR A 26 -4.06 21.73 -23.60
C THR A 26 -3.35 20.63 -22.81
N GLY A 27 -2.02 20.52 -22.93
CA GLY A 27 -1.24 19.54 -22.16
C GLY A 27 -1.35 19.74 -20.65
N LEU A 28 -1.24 20.99 -20.19
CA LEU A 28 -1.45 21.34 -18.78
C LEU A 28 -2.88 21.01 -18.32
N PHE A 29 -3.88 21.35 -19.13
CA PHE A 29 -5.28 21.07 -18.80
C PHE A 29 -5.58 19.56 -18.72
N LEU A 30 -4.99 18.74 -19.59
CA LEU A 30 -5.10 17.28 -19.50
C LEU A 30 -4.46 16.72 -18.22
N ALA A 31 -3.32 17.27 -17.80
CA ALA A 31 -2.71 16.91 -16.53
C ALA A 31 -3.62 17.28 -15.34
N GLU A 32 -4.25 18.45 -15.36
CA GLU A 32 -5.22 18.88 -14.33
C GLU A 32 -6.47 17.96 -14.29
N ILE A 33 -7.00 17.56 -15.45
CA ILE A 33 -8.11 16.59 -15.54
C ILE A 33 -7.67 15.24 -14.94
N TYR A 34 -6.48 14.77 -15.29
CA TYR A 34 -5.94 13.51 -14.76
C TYR A 34 -5.83 13.54 -13.24
N SER A 35 -5.27 14.61 -12.67
CA SER A 35 -5.22 14.80 -11.22
C SER A 35 -6.61 14.86 -10.59
N TRP A 36 -7.58 15.51 -11.24
CA TRP A 36 -8.96 15.56 -10.76
C TRP A 36 -9.65 14.20 -10.78
N ILE A 37 -9.40 13.38 -11.81
CA ILE A 37 -9.92 11.99 -11.87
C ILE A 37 -9.33 11.16 -10.72
N ILE A 38 -8.01 11.21 -10.50
CA ILE A 38 -7.38 10.51 -9.37
C ILE A 38 -7.98 10.97 -8.04
N LEU A 39 -8.20 12.28 -7.86
CA LEU A 39 -8.81 12.82 -6.66
C LEU A 39 -10.22 12.24 -6.42
N VAL A 40 -11.06 12.23 -7.47
CA VAL A 40 -12.42 11.66 -7.38
C VAL A 40 -12.37 10.17 -7.07
N LEU A 41 -11.48 9.41 -7.72
CA LEU A 41 -11.31 7.98 -7.45
C LEU A 41 -10.81 7.73 -6.02
N GLY A 42 -9.87 8.54 -5.52
CA GLY A 42 -9.38 8.46 -4.14
C GLY A 42 -10.46 8.75 -3.11
N TYR A 43 -11.31 9.75 -3.37
CA TYR A 43 -12.50 10.01 -2.55
C TYR A 43 -13.48 8.84 -2.59
N PHE A 44 -13.75 8.26 -3.76
CA PHE A 44 -14.64 7.11 -3.87
C PHE A 44 -14.10 5.89 -3.12
N GLN A 45 -12.80 5.62 -3.21
CA GLN A 45 -12.15 4.55 -2.45
C GLN A 45 -12.25 4.75 -0.93
N THR A 46 -12.16 6.00 -0.47
CA THR A 46 -12.16 6.34 0.96
C THR A 46 -13.56 6.63 1.50
N ALA A 47 -14.58 6.71 0.64
CA ALA A 47 -15.96 7.06 1.03
C ALA A 47 -16.60 6.03 1.97
N TRP A 48 -16.17 4.76 1.90
CA TRP A 48 -16.70 3.71 2.74
C TRP A 48 -15.58 2.86 3.37
N PRO A 49 -14.92 3.38 4.43
CA PRO A 49 -13.87 2.64 5.10
C PRO A 49 -14.47 1.38 5.75
N LEU A 50 -13.88 0.22 5.45
CA LEU A 50 -14.31 -1.04 6.05
C LEU A 50 -13.75 -1.17 7.46
N ASN A 51 -14.57 -0.84 8.46
CA ASN A 51 -14.23 -1.01 9.87
C ASN A 51 -14.35 -2.48 10.30
N ARG A 52 -13.36 -3.30 9.91
CA ARG A 52 -13.28 -4.71 10.37
C ARG A 52 -12.94 -4.74 11.86
N LYS A 53 -13.82 -5.33 12.66
CA LYS A 53 -13.52 -5.67 14.05
C LYS A 53 -12.65 -6.93 14.10
N ILE A 54 -11.83 -7.03 15.13
CA ILE A 54 -11.04 -8.23 15.40
C ILE A 54 -12.02 -9.38 15.65
N ALA A 55 -11.94 -10.43 14.83
CA ALA A 55 -12.70 -11.65 15.05
C ALA A 55 -11.95 -12.50 16.08
N PRO A 56 -12.57 -12.85 17.23
CA PRO A 56 -11.91 -13.71 18.21
C PRO A 56 -11.75 -15.12 17.63
N LEU A 57 -10.61 -15.76 17.95
CA LEU A 57 -10.41 -17.17 17.66
C LEU A 57 -11.40 -18.03 18.48
N PRO A 58 -11.78 -19.22 17.98
CA PRO A 58 -12.53 -20.18 18.77
C PRO A 58 -11.84 -20.49 20.10
N LYS A 59 -12.61 -20.68 21.17
CA LYS A 59 -12.07 -21.07 22.48
C LYS A 59 -11.32 -22.41 22.43
N ASP A 60 -11.73 -23.28 21.51
CA ASP A 60 -11.09 -24.57 21.29
C ASP A 60 -9.86 -24.41 20.38
N ILE A 61 -8.69 -24.64 20.96
CA ILE A 61 -7.37 -24.56 20.30
C ILE A 61 -7.22 -25.64 19.21
N SER A 62 -7.95 -26.75 19.30
CA SER A 62 -7.91 -27.81 18.29
C SER A 62 -8.41 -27.33 16.92
N LEU A 63 -9.32 -26.36 16.91
CA LEU A 63 -9.88 -25.74 15.70
C LEU A 63 -8.96 -24.70 15.06
N TRP A 64 -7.88 -24.33 15.75
CA TRP A 64 -6.95 -23.32 15.24
C TRP A 64 -6.20 -23.86 14.02
N PRO A 65 -6.03 -23.05 12.96
CA PRO A 65 -5.30 -23.46 11.76
C PRO A 65 -3.81 -23.62 12.04
N THR A 66 -3.09 -24.35 11.17
CA THR A 66 -1.63 -24.28 11.16
C THR A 66 -1.20 -22.98 10.47
N VAL A 67 -0.21 -22.28 11.04
CA VAL A 67 0.29 -20.99 10.56
C VAL A 67 1.79 -21.10 10.27
N ASP A 68 2.17 -20.74 9.05
CA ASP A 68 3.55 -20.62 8.63
C ASP A 68 3.91 -19.13 8.53
N ILE A 69 4.92 -18.70 9.28
CA ILE A 69 5.43 -17.32 9.32
C ILE A 69 6.69 -17.25 8.48
N TYR A 70 6.66 -16.45 7.43
CA TYR A 70 7.80 -16.22 6.55
C TYR A 70 8.46 -14.88 6.88
N VAL A 71 9.76 -14.91 7.14
CA VAL A 71 10.60 -13.73 7.38
C VAL A 71 11.57 -13.63 6.20
N PRO A 72 11.25 -12.85 5.14
CA PRO A 72 12.16 -12.64 4.02
C PRO A 72 13.25 -11.63 4.39
N THR A 73 14.49 -11.95 4.05
CA THR A 73 15.67 -11.11 4.28
C THR A 73 16.55 -11.04 3.04
N TYR A 74 17.19 -9.89 2.85
CA TYR A 74 18.20 -9.68 1.83
C TYR A 74 19.49 -9.18 2.48
N ASN A 75 19.62 -7.87 2.71
CA ASN A 75 20.87 -7.25 3.22
C ASN A 75 20.71 -6.58 4.60
N GLU A 76 19.65 -6.86 5.35
CA GLU A 76 19.44 -6.35 6.71
C GLU A 76 20.48 -6.91 7.71
N SER A 77 20.85 -6.19 8.76
CA SER A 77 21.81 -6.72 9.74
C SER A 77 21.27 -7.95 10.49
N LEU A 78 22.18 -8.85 10.90
CA LEU A 78 21.81 -10.07 11.64
C LEU A 78 21.07 -9.76 12.94
N ASP A 79 21.38 -8.65 13.60
CA ASP A 79 20.70 -8.24 14.83
C ASP A 79 19.21 -7.97 14.59
N VAL A 80 18.87 -7.26 13.49
CA VAL A 80 17.47 -6.96 13.13
C VAL A 80 16.71 -8.22 12.73
N VAL A 81 17.36 -9.11 11.97
CA VAL A 81 16.77 -10.39 11.57
C VAL A 81 16.51 -11.27 12.80
N ARG A 82 17.49 -11.33 13.72
CA ARG A 82 17.38 -12.10 14.96
C ARG A 82 16.22 -11.62 15.82
N ASP A 83 16.10 -10.32 16.04
CA ASP A 83 15.02 -9.75 16.85
C ASP A 83 13.65 -10.06 16.24
N THR A 84 13.52 -10.01 14.91
CA THR A 84 12.28 -10.35 14.19
C THR A 84 11.93 -11.83 14.34
N VAL A 85 12.90 -12.73 14.20
CA VAL A 85 12.69 -14.18 14.37
C VAL A 85 12.32 -14.52 15.82
N LEU A 86 12.99 -13.91 16.81
CA LEU A 86 12.67 -14.11 18.22
C LEU A 86 11.27 -13.59 18.57
N ALA A 87 10.88 -12.44 18.02
CA ALA A 87 9.53 -11.90 18.18
C ALA A 87 8.47 -12.83 17.55
N ALA A 88 8.74 -13.38 16.35
CA ALA A 88 7.86 -14.34 15.70
C ALA A 88 7.70 -15.64 16.51
N GLN A 89 8.78 -16.13 17.14
CA GLN A 89 8.73 -17.29 18.03
C GLN A 89 8.00 -17.00 19.35
N GLY A 90 7.89 -15.74 19.75
CA GLY A 90 7.20 -15.28 20.96
C GLY A 90 5.70 -15.04 20.81
N ILE A 91 5.12 -15.28 19.62
CA ILE A 91 3.68 -15.14 19.39
C ILE A 91 2.93 -16.18 20.23
N ASP A 92 1.86 -15.75 20.91
CA ASP A 92 0.98 -16.60 21.71
C ASP A 92 0.12 -17.52 20.81
N TYR A 93 0.75 -18.58 20.31
CA TYR A 93 0.15 -19.60 19.45
C TYR A 93 0.71 -20.99 19.81
N PRO A 94 -0.07 -22.07 19.64
CA PRO A 94 0.42 -23.43 19.84
C PRO A 94 1.64 -23.74 18.97
N LYS A 95 2.74 -24.16 19.61
CA LYS A 95 4.03 -24.42 18.96
C LYS A 95 3.99 -25.57 17.96
N ASP A 96 3.06 -26.50 18.13
CA ASP A 96 2.81 -27.62 17.21
C ASP A 96 2.12 -27.18 15.90
N LYS A 97 1.46 -26.01 15.92
CA LYS A 97 0.72 -25.44 14.80
C LYS A 97 1.37 -24.19 14.20
N MET A 98 2.54 -23.78 14.69
CA MET A 98 3.25 -22.60 14.20
C MET A 98 4.65 -22.97 13.75
N LYS A 99 5.03 -22.55 12.54
CA LYS A 99 6.38 -22.71 12.02
C LYS A 99 6.91 -21.37 11.52
N VAL A 100 8.17 -21.09 11.83
CA VAL A 100 8.84 -19.86 11.40
C VAL A 100 9.92 -20.23 10.39
N TYR A 101 9.85 -19.61 9.22
CA TYR A 101 10.76 -19.82 8.10
C TYR A 101 11.52 -18.51 7.82
N LEU A 102 12.85 -18.57 7.90
CA LEU A 102 13.74 -17.49 7.47
C LEU A 102 14.10 -17.71 6.00
N LEU A 103 13.80 -16.73 5.15
CA LEU A 103 14.09 -16.79 3.71
C LEU A 103 15.20 -15.79 3.40
N ASP A 104 16.44 -16.24 3.39
CA ASP A 104 17.60 -15.38 3.10
C ASP A 104 18.00 -15.47 1.63
N ASP A 105 17.77 -14.38 0.89
CA ASP A 105 18.13 -14.23 -0.52
C ASP A 105 19.38 -13.34 -0.69
N GLY A 106 19.88 -12.77 0.41
CA GLY A 106 21.17 -12.12 0.42
C GLY A 106 22.25 -13.19 0.43
N SER A 107 23.09 -13.25 -0.60
CA SER A 107 24.31 -14.07 -0.59
C SER A 107 25.31 -13.50 0.42
N ARG A 108 25.01 -13.61 1.71
CA ARG A 108 25.87 -13.14 2.80
C ARG A 108 27.04 -14.11 2.92
N GLU A 109 28.23 -13.64 2.56
CA GLU A 109 29.48 -14.36 2.86
C GLU A 109 29.66 -14.39 4.38
N GLY A 110 29.24 -15.47 5.03
CA GLY A 110 29.37 -15.57 6.48
C GLY A 110 28.50 -16.61 7.19
N VAL A 111 28.01 -17.63 6.50
CA VAL A 111 27.54 -18.88 7.10
C VAL A 111 28.14 -20.07 6.37
#